data_AF-A0AA94LJL4-F1
#
_entry.id   AF-A0AA94LJL4-F1
#
_cell.length_a   1.000
_cell.length_b   1.000
_cell.length_c   1.000
_cell.angle_alpha   90.00
_cell.angle_beta   90.00
_cell.angle_gamma   90.00
#
_symmetry.space_group_name_H-M   'P 1'
#
loop_
_entity.id
_entity.type
_entity.pdbx_description
1 polymer ?
#
loop_
_entity_poly.entity_id
_entity_poly.type
_entity_poly.pdbx_seq_one_letter_code
_entity_poly.pdbx_strand_id
1 'polypeptide(L)' 'MAHRSLDRLDKKILHLISEDARIPFLEVARACNVSGAAIHQRIQKLTNLGVIKGS' A
#
# COMPACT_ATOMS: atom_id res chain seq x y z
N MET A 1 5.90 -22.05 1.58
CA MET A 1 5.55 -20.78 0.91
C MET A 1 5.13 -19.80 2.00
N ALA A 2 5.85 -18.69 2.17
CA ALA A 2 5.64 -17.80 3.31
C ALA A 2 4.22 -17.20 3.25
N HIS A 3 3.36 -17.61 4.17
CA HIS A 3 2.05 -17.00 4.37
C HIS A 3 2.29 -15.62 5.01
N ARG A 4 2.72 -14.66 4.20
CA ARG A 4 3.08 -13.33 4.67
C ARG A 4 1.78 -12.59 4.91
N SER A 5 1.37 -12.53 6.17
CA SER A 5 0.15 -11.86 6.60
C SER A 5 0.19 -10.41 6.13
N LEU A 6 -0.65 -10.07 5.16
CA LEU A 6 -0.94 -8.68 4.81
C LEU A 6 -1.78 -8.10 5.94
N ASP A 7 -1.29 -7.01 6.53
CA ASP A 7 -2.00 -6.34 7.60
C ASP A 7 -3.29 -5.72 7.05
N ARG A 8 -4.23 -5.39 7.94
CA ARG A 8 -5.47 -4.68 7.55
C ARG A 8 -5.16 -3.36 6.83
N LEU A 9 -4.09 -2.69 7.23
CA LEU A 9 -3.58 -1.47 6.58
C LEU A 9 -3.10 -1.75 5.16
N ASP A 10 -2.29 -2.80 4.96
CA ASP A 10 -1.77 -3.17 3.64
C ASP A 10 -2.93 -3.48 2.68
N LYS A 11 -3.94 -4.22 3.16
CA LYS A 11 -5.16 -4.50 2.38
C LYS A 11 -5.93 -3.23 2.02
N LYS A 12 -6.03 -2.27 2.94
CA LYS A 12 -6.71 -0.99 2.69
C LYS A 12 -5.96 -0.15 1.65
N ILE A 13 -4.63 -0.09 1.74
CA ILE A 13 -3.78 0.60 0.76
C ILE A 13 -3.95 -0.03 -0.62
N LEU A 14 -3.88 -1.37 -0.70
CA LEU A 14 -4.08 -2.08 -1.95
C LEU A 14 -5.47 -1.83 -2.54
N HIS A 15 -6.51 -1.78 -1.71
CA HIS A 15 -7.87 -1.48 -2.17
C HIS A 15 -7.96 -0.09 -2.78
N LEU A 16 -7.47 0.95 -2.09
CA LEU A 16 -7.49 2.34 -2.57
C LEU A 16 -6.73 2.51 -3.89
N ILE A 17 -5.54 1.90 -4.00
CA ILE A 17 -4.72 1.96 -5.22
C ILE A 17 -5.34 1.13 -6.35
N SER A 18 -6.05 0.04 -6.02
CA SER A 18 -6.75 -0.78 -7.03
C SER A 18 -7.98 -0.07 -7.59
N GLU A 19 -8.63 0.77 -6.78
CA GLU A 19 -9.74 1.61 -7.23
C GLU A 19 -9.24 2.80 -8.07
N ASP A 20 -8.18 3.47 -7.61
CA ASP A 20 -7.55 4.57 -8.35
C ASP A 20 -6.03 4.49 -8.24
N ALA A 21 -5.36 3.99 -9.29
CA ALA A 21 -3.92 3.87 -9.32
C ALA A 21 -3.18 5.22 -9.42
N ARG A 22 -3.89 6.31 -9.73
CA ARG A 22 -3.35 7.67 -9.82
C ARG A 22 -3.53 8.46 -8.53
N ILE A 23 -4.16 7.86 -7.52
CA ILE A 23 -4.36 8.50 -6.22
C ILE A 23 -3.00 8.94 -5.62
N PRO A 24 -2.85 10.20 -5.20
CA PRO A 24 -1.62 10.64 -4.56
C PRO A 24 -1.38 9.86 -3.25
N PHE A 25 -0.14 9.45 -2.99
CA PHE A 25 0.20 8.73 -1.75
C PHE A 25 -0.15 9.52 -0.48
N LEU A 26 -0.18 10.85 -0.57
CA LEU A 26 -0.63 11.72 0.51
C LEU A 26 -2.11 11.50 0.86
N GLU A 27 -2.97 11.31 -0.14
CA GLU A 27 -4.38 11.03 0.08
C GLU A 27 -4.59 9.63 0.63
N VAL A 28 -3.84 8.64 0.14
CA VAL A 28 -3.84 7.29 0.70
C VAL A 28 -3.44 7.31 2.18
N ALA A 29 -2.43 8.11 2.53
CA ALA A 29 -1.99 8.27 3.91
C ALA A 29 -3.09 8.86 4.79
N ARG A 30 -3.80 9.89 4.31
CA ARG A 30 -4.95 10.48 5.00
C ARG A 30 -6.10 9.49 5.16
N ALA A 31 -6.48 8.78 4.10
CA ALA A 31 -7.55 7.78 4.11
C ALA A 31 -7.24 6.58 5.01
N CYS A 32 -5.95 6.26 5.16
CA CYS A 32 -5.46 5.20 6.04
C CYS A 32 -5.13 5.69 7.46
N ASN A 33 -5.25 6.99 7.75
CA ASN A 33 -4.90 7.64 9.01
C ASN A 33 -3.46 7.31 9.49
N VAL A 34 -2.50 7.38 8.56
CA VAL A 34 -1.08 7.13 8.82
C VAL A 34 -0.21 8.25 8.24
N SER A 35 1.06 8.29 8.64
CA SER A 35 2.01 9.24 8.07
C SER A 35 2.36 8.87 6.62
N GLY A 36 2.71 9.87 5.80
CA GLY A 36 3.17 9.64 4.42
C GLY A 36 4.42 8.73 4.36
N ALA A 37 5.32 8.85 5.34
CA ALA A 37 6.49 7.97 5.47
C ALA A 37 6.08 6.50 5.71
N ALA A 38 5.04 6.25 6.50
CA ALA A 38 4.53 4.90 6.73
C ALA A 38 3.99 4.29 5.44
N ILE A 39 3.20 5.02 4.64
CA ILE A 39 2.73 4.56 3.33
C ILE A 39 3.91 4.23 2.42
N HIS A 40 4.92 5.09 2.34
CA HIS A 40 6.09 4.85 1.49
C HIS A 40 6.79 3.53 1.83
N GLN A 41 7.01 3.26 3.12
CA GLN A 41 7.60 2.00 3.59
C GLN A 41 6.71 0.79 3.26
N ARG A 42 5.39 0.92 3.40
CA ARG A 42 4.43 -0.14 3.08
C ARG A 42 4.39 -0.45 1.59
N ILE A 43 4.31 0.58 0.74
CA ILE A 43 4.34 0.44 -0.73
C ILE A 43 5.64 -0.25 -1.14
N GLN A 44 6.80 0.24 -0.67
CA GLN A 44 8.10 -0.35 -0.99
C GLN A 44 8.16 -1.83 -0.58
N LYS A 45 7.66 -2.16 0.62
CA LYS A 45 7.55 -3.54 1.09
C LYS A 45 6.66 -4.36 0.15
N LEU A 46 5.48 -3.88 -0.21
CA LEU A 46 4.54 -4.58 -1.10
C LEU A 46 5.08 -4.77 -2.52
N THR A 47 5.85 -3.80 -3.03
CA THR A 47 6.57 -3.90 -4.31
C THR A 47 7.68 -4.94 -4.25
N ASN A 48 8.51 -4.90 -3.20
CA ASN A 48 9.58 -5.89 -2.98
C ASN A 48 9.03 -7.32 -2.79
N LEU A 49 7.80 -7.43 -2.30
CA LEU A 49 7.07 -8.69 -2.18
C LEU A 49 6.50 -9.19 -3.52
N GLY A 50 6.52 -8.36 -4.57
CA GLY A 50 5.86 -8.64 -5.85
C GLY A 50 4.34 -8.61 -5.79
N VAL A 51 3.76 -8.04 -4.72
CA VAL A 51 2.30 -7.84 -4.58
C VAL A 51 1.86 -6.66 -5.42
N ILE A 52 2.57 -5.53 -5.31
CA ILE A 52 2.42 -4.40 -6.23
C ILE A 52 3.42 -4.61 -7.36
N LYS A 53 2.91 -4.72 -8.58
CA LYS A 53 3.73 -4.78 -9.79
C LYS A 53 3.46 -3.49 -10.57
N GLY A 54 4.39 -2.54 -10.45
CA GLY A 54 4.45 -1.40 -11.36
C GLY A 54 5.20 -1.82 -12.62
N SER A 55 4.72 -1.41 -13.78
CA SER A 55 5.40 -1.53 -15.07
C SER A 55 6.67 -0.70 -15.13
#